data_AF-A0A3D3BTC6-F1
#
_entry.id   AF-A0A3D3BTC6-F1
#
_cell.length_a   1.000
_cell.length_b   1.000
_cell.length_c   1.000
_cell.angle_alpha   90.00
_cell.angle_beta   90.00
_cell.angle_gamma   90.00
#
_symmetry.space_group_name_H-M   'P 1'
#
loop_
_entity.id
_entity.type
_entity.pdbx_description
1 polymer ?
#
loop_
_entity_poly.entity_id
_entity_poly.type
_entity_poly.pdbx_seq_one_letter_code
_entity_poly.pdbx_strand_id
1 'polypeptide(L)' 'PKITKVTLNMGVGEAIADKKVLESATGDLEQISGQKVVVTKARKSIAGFKIREGWPIG' A
#
# COMPACT_ATOMS: atom_id res chain seq x y z
N PRO A 1 27.03 0.64 15.90
CA PRO A 1 25.67 0.38 15.38
C PRO A 1 24.99 1.68 14.92
N LYS A 2 24.71 1.82 13.62
CA LYS A 2 23.95 2.96 13.07
C LYS A 2 22.70 2.41 12.40
N ILE A 3 21.59 3.13 12.50
CA ILE A 3 20.38 2.82 11.73
C ILE A 3 20.69 3.10 10.26
N THR A 4 20.47 2.11 9.40
CA THR A 4 20.77 2.20 7.96
C THR A 4 19.56 2.59 7.13
N LYS A 5 18.36 2.12 7.48
CA LYS A 5 17.11 2.54 6.84
C LYS A 5 15.90 2.28 7.75
N VAL A 6 14.87 3.09 7.57
CA VAL A 6 13.52 2.86 8.13
C VAL A 6 12.56 2.76 6.95
N THR A 7 11.71 1.74 6.94
CA THR A 7 10.73 1.52 5.86
C THR A 7 9.34 1.59 6.47
N LEU A 8 8.50 2.48 5.96
CA LEU A 8 7.08 2.53 6.30
C LEU A 8 6.30 1.72 5.27
N ASN A 9 5.38 0.90 5.75
CA ASN A 9 4.48 0.11 4.93
C ASN A 9 3.08 0.21 5.54
N MET A 10 2.07 0.35 4.68
CA MET A 10 0.68 0.32 5.08
C MET A 10 -0.07 -0.67 4.19
N GLY A 11 -0.66 -1.68 4.81
CA GLY A 11 -1.52 -2.63 4.12
C GLY A 11 -2.95 -2.10 4.10
N VAL A 12 -3.47 -1.80 2.91
CA VAL A 12 -4.85 -1.31 2.73
C VAL A 12 -5.67 -2.43 2.08
N GLY A 13 -6.04 -3.43 2.87
CA GLY A 13 -6.81 -4.59 2.37
C GLY A 13 -8.17 -4.22 1.78
N GLU A 14 -8.74 -3.09 2.20
CA GLU A 14 -10.03 -2.56 1.72
C GLU A 14 -9.92 -1.81 0.38
N ALA A 15 -8.70 -1.49 -0.09
CA ALA A 15 -8.48 -0.81 -1.37
C ALA A 15 -8.95 -1.61 -2.60
N ILE A 16 -9.14 -2.92 -2.43
CA ILE A 16 -9.73 -3.84 -3.41
C ILE A 16 -11.17 -3.41 -3.75
N ALA A 17 -11.91 -2.93 -2.75
CA ALA A 17 -13.31 -2.55 -2.91
C ALA A 17 -13.47 -1.05 -3.22
N ASP A 18 -12.61 -0.20 -2.65
CA ASP A 18 -12.73 1.25 -2.82
C ASP A 18 -11.38 1.92 -3.09
N LYS A 19 -11.26 2.44 -4.32
CA LYS A 19 -10.06 3.11 -4.82
C LYS A 19 -9.79 4.43 -4.09
N LYS A 20 -10.83 5.07 -3.54
CA LYS A 20 -10.69 6.32 -2.79
C LYS A 20 -9.94 6.13 -1.47
N VAL A 21 -10.13 4.98 -0.82
CA VAL A 21 -9.43 4.64 0.42
C VAL A 21 -7.94 4.49 0.14
N LEU A 22 -7.56 3.90 -1.00
CA LEU A 22 -6.16 3.82 -1.43
C LEU A 22 -5.55 5.21 -1.67
N GLU A 23 -6.28 6.12 -2.32
CA GLU A 23 -5.81 7.48 -2.58
C GLU A 23 -5.64 8.28 -1.28
N SER A 24 -6.60 8.20 -0.36
CA SER A 24 -6.51 8.83 0.97
C SER A 24 -5.32 8.28 1.77
N ALA A 25 -5.20 6.96 1.82
CA ALA A 25 -4.10 6.26 2.45
C ALA A 25 -2.72 6.70 1.91
N THR A 26 -2.63 6.87 0.59
CA THR A 26 -1.41 7.34 -0.06
C THR A 26 -1.11 8.78 0.35
N GLY A 27 -2.12 9.67 0.34
CA GLY A 27 -1.97 11.06 0.76
C GLY A 27 -1.56 11.20 2.23
N ASP A 28 -2.13 10.40 3.12
CA ASP A 28 -1.78 10.40 4.54
C ASP A 28 -0.34 9.92 4.75
N LEU A 29 0.07 8.85 4.07
CA LEU A 29 1.46 8.39 4.12
C LEU A 29 2.44 9.39 3.51
N GLU A 30 2.06 10.09 2.44
CA GLU A 30 2.88 11.15 1.84
C GLU A 30 3.07 12.30 2.83
N GLN A 31 2.02 12.69 3.57
CA GLN A 31 2.11 13.70 4.62
C GLN A 31 2.98 13.24 5.81
N ILE A 32 2.85 11.98 6.24
CA ILE A 32 3.61 11.45 7.38
C ILE A 32 5.09 11.26 7.03
N SER A 33 5.38 10.70 5.85
CA SER A 33 6.74 10.38 5.43
C SER A 33 7.47 11.55 4.76
N GLY A 34 6.73 12.57 4.31
CA GLY A 34 7.27 13.69 3.53
C GLY A 34 7.86 13.25 2.18
N GLN A 35 7.53 12.04 1.71
CA GLN A 35 8.06 11.46 0.48
C GLN A 35 6.93 10.89 -0.35
N LYS A 36 7.12 10.88 -1.68
CA LYS A 36 6.19 10.25 -2.60
C LYS A 36 6.13 8.74 -2.35
N VAL A 37 4.96 8.25 -2.00
CA VAL A 37 4.75 6.85 -1.62
C VAL A 37 4.68 5.97 -2.86
N VAL A 38 5.23 4.76 -2.76
CA VAL A 38 5.18 3.77 -3.83
C VAL A 38 4.01 2.83 -3.60
N VAL A 39 3.01 2.89 -4.49
CA VAL A 39 1.87 1.97 -4.47
C VAL A 39 2.35 0.56 -4.81
N THR A 40 2.20 -0.37 -3.87
CA THR A 40 2.54 -1.77 -4.02
C THR A 40 1.39 -2.58 -4.62
N LYS A 41 1.73 -3.33 -5.67
CA LYS A 41 0.78 -4.20 -6.38
C LYS A 41 0.90 -5.65 -5.90
N ALA A 42 -0.22 -6.35 -5.88
CA ALA A 42 -0.29 -7.77 -5.58
C ALA A 42 0.52 -8.58 -6.61
N ARG A 43 1.43 -9.43 -6.12
CA ARG A 43 2.24 -10.33 -6.97
C ARG A 43 1.56 -11.65 -7.32
N LYS A 44 0.52 -12.05 -6.57
CA LYS A 44 -0.16 -13.33 -6.73
C LYS A 44 -1.66 -13.13 -6.60
N SER A 45 -2.42 -13.89 -7.38
CA SER A 45 -3.87 -13.99 -7.22
C SER A 45 -4.19 -15.03 -6.15
N ILE A 46 -4.95 -14.67 -5.12
CA ILE A 46 -5.35 -15.58 -4.05
C ILE A 46 -6.86 -15.44 -3.82
N ALA A 47 -7.61 -16.49 -4.18
CA ALA A 47 -9.06 -16.50 -4.12
C ALA A 47 -9.62 -16.29 -2.70
N GLY A 48 -8.92 -16.81 -1.67
CA GLY A 48 -9.33 -16.64 -0.26
C GLY A 48 -9.35 -15.18 0.20
N PHE A 49 -8.52 -14.32 -0.39
CA PHE A 49 -8.49 -12.88 -0.10
C PHE A 49 -9.17 -12.05 -1.18
N LYS A 50 -9.76 -12.70 -2.20
CA LYS A 50 -10.34 -12.05 -3.39
C LYS A 50 -9.35 -11.11 -4.10
N ILE A 51 -8.05 -11.39 -3.99
CA ILE A 51 -6.97 -10.60 -4.60
C ILE A 51 -6.64 -11.15 -5.98
N ARG A 52 -6.47 -10.25 -6.96
CA ARG A 52 -5.92 -10.55 -8.28
C ARG A 52 -4.53 -9.94 -8.45
N GLU A 53 -3.69 -10.60 -9.22
CA GLU A 53 -2.37 -10.11 -9.58
C GLU A 53 -2.46 -8.73 -10.26
N GLY A 54 -1.57 -7.82 -9.89
CA GLY A 54 -1.53 -6.45 -10.41
C GLY A 54 -2.45 -5.46 -9.69
N TRP A 55 -3.26 -5.90 -8.72
CA TRP A 55 -4.13 -4.97 -7.96
C TRP A 55 -3.33 -4.13 -6.96
N PRO A 56 -3.61 -2.83 -6.85
CA PRO A 56 -3.00 -1.97 -5.83
C PRO A 56 -3.61 -2.28 -4.46
N ILE A 57 -2.77 -2.66 -3.49
CA ILE A 57 -3.21 -3.08 -2.12
C ILE A 57 -2.50 -2.27 -1.03
N GLY A 58 -1.36 -1.66 -1.33
CA GLY A 58 -0.67 -0.74 -0.44
C GLY A 58 0.36 0.02 -1.22
#